data_AF-A0AAV4XTM3-F1
#
_entry.id   AF-A0AAV4XTM3-F1
#
_cell.length_a   1.000
_cell.length_b   1.000
_cell.length_c   1.000
_cell.angle_alpha   90.00
_cell.angle_beta   90.00
_cell.angle_gamma   90.00
#
_symmetry.space_group_name_H-M   'P 1'
#
loop_
_entity.id
_entity.type
_entity.pdbx_description
1 polymer ?
#
loop_
_entity_poly.entity_id
_entity_poly.type
_entity_poly.pdbx_seq_one_letter_code
_entity_poly.pdbx_strand_id
1 'polypeptide(L)'
;MLNQSFDEDKFSNRFLVGIWWCFCYLLSVSYAAVIASLMVIPMYEHFPKNFEELAEFVKEGEYKVIMPKGTAYTKDTLNGLKGSHVFIAETVVRNDWFVTLEDYNNPYIPSKTAVLGSRLAFYFKYGKAPLSTKYISEDTLKFVTNSLMVNKRFCCKKQIDCIIKKINKFGLFKRIIDQEIHKSGIRDSKSGSLSSVSNEDFL
;
A
#
# COMPACT_ATOMS: atom_id res chain seq x y z
N MET A 1 -25.09 65.34 42.05
CA MET A 1 -24.13 64.24 41.83
C MET A 1 -24.88 62.91 41.87
N LEU A 2 -25.59 62.51 40.80
CA LEU A 2 -26.29 61.21 40.72
C LEU A 2 -26.73 60.93 39.27
N ASN A 3 -25.84 61.14 38.30
CA ASN A 3 -26.16 60.85 36.89
C ASN A 3 -25.01 60.23 36.10
N GLN A 4 -23.98 59.72 36.79
CA GLN A 4 -22.82 59.06 36.17
C GLN A 4 -22.82 57.53 36.37
N SER A 5 -23.71 56.96 37.19
CA SER A 5 -23.68 55.53 37.53
C SER A 5 -24.42 54.61 36.57
N PHE A 6 -25.27 55.12 35.66
CA PHE A 6 -26.07 54.27 34.76
C PHE A 6 -25.38 53.91 33.43
N ASP A 7 -24.25 54.54 33.09
CA ASP A 7 -23.54 54.30 31.83
C ASP A 7 -22.38 53.30 31.99
N GLU A 8 -21.77 53.23 33.18
CA GLU A 8 -20.74 52.23 33.51
C GLU A 8 -21.28 50.80 33.47
N ASP A 9 -22.51 50.56 33.92
CA ASP A 9 -23.12 49.22 33.94
C ASP A 9 -23.44 48.70 32.53
N LYS A 10 -23.82 49.58 31.60
CA LYS A 10 -24.07 49.21 30.19
C LYS A 10 -22.78 48.92 29.44
N PHE A 11 -21.73 49.71 29.68
CA PHE A 11 -20.42 49.45 29.11
C PHE A 11 -19.80 48.18 29.69
N SER A 12 -19.84 48.01 31.02
CA SER A 12 -19.35 46.81 31.73
C SER A 12 -20.05 45.54 31.24
N ASN A 13 -21.38 45.56 31.11
CA ASN A 13 -22.14 44.41 30.60
C ASN A 13 -21.81 44.11 29.12
N ARG A 14 -21.61 45.13 28.28
CA ARG A 14 -21.17 44.92 26.88
C ARG A 14 -19.75 44.36 26.78
N PHE A 15 -18.85 44.78 27.65
CA PHE A 15 -17.49 44.20 27.74
C PHE A 15 -17.54 42.74 28.23
N LEU A 16 -18.38 42.43 29.21
CA LEU A 16 -18.62 41.06 29.69
C LEU A 16 -19.13 40.15 28.57
N VAL A 17 -20.11 40.61 27.78
CA VAL A 17 -20.59 39.85 26.61
C VAL A 17 -19.50 39.70 25.55
N GLY A 18 -18.71 40.75 25.28
CA GLY A 18 -17.58 40.67 24.35
C GLY A 18 -16.53 39.64 24.77
N ILE A 19 -16.13 39.66 26.05
CA ILE A 19 -15.16 38.70 26.62
C ILE A 19 -15.73 37.27 26.59
N TRP A 20 -17.02 37.10 26.88
CA TRP A 20 -17.70 35.81 26.78
C TRP A 20 -17.66 35.25 25.35
N TRP A 21 -17.96 36.08 24.36
CA TRP A 21 -17.87 35.69 22.95
C TRP A 21 -16.44 35.34 22.52
N CYS A 22 -15.46 36.14 22.95
CA CYS A 22 -14.04 35.83 22.71
C CYS A 22 -13.64 34.49 23.34
N PHE A 23 -14.14 34.18 24.54
CA PHE A 23 -13.87 32.92 25.22
C PHE A 23 -14.48 31.72 24.48
N CYS A 24 -15.76 31.81 24.08
CA CYS A 24 -16.42 30.79 23.26
C CYS A 24 -15.71 30.58 21.91
N TYR A 25 -15.24 31.66 21.29
CA TYR A 25 -14.50 31.59 20.04
C TYR A 25 -13.13 30.91 20.22
N LEU A 26 -12.37 31.28 21.26
CA LEU A 26 -11.09 30.65 21.59
C LEU A 26 -11.27 29.15 21.89
N LEU A 27 -12.32 28.77 22.62
CA LEU A 27 -12.65 27.37 22.86
C LEU A 27 -12.95 26.63 21.55
N SER A 28 -13.75 27.23 20.67
CA SER A 28 -14.09 26.61 19.38
C SER A 28 -12.88 26.44 18.47
N VAL A 29 -12.01 27.45 18.41
CA VAL A 29 -10.77 27.41 17.61
C VAL A 29 -9.76 26.43 18.20
N SER A 30 -9.59 26.38 19.51
CA SER A 30 -8.68 25.41 20.16
C SER A 30 -9.15 23.97 19.93
N TYR A 31 -10.45 23.71 20.02
CA TYR A 31 -11.03 22.41 19.71
C TYR A 31 -10.82 22.03 18.24
N ALA A 32 -11.10 22.95 17.32
CA ALA A 32 -10.87 22.75 15.90
C ALA A 32 -9.38 22.52 15.59
N ALA A 33 -8.46 23.21 16.27
CA ALA A 33 -7.03 23.04 16.11
C ALA A 33 -6.55 21.66 16.59
N VAL A 34 -7.10 21.15 17.70
CA VAL A 34 -6.80 19.80 18.18
C VAL A 34 -7.28 18.74 17.19
N ILE A 35 -8.51 18.86 16.68
CA ILE A 35 -9.04 17.94 15.66
C ILE A 35 -8.20 18.02 14.38
N ALA A 36 -7.88 19.22 13.93
CA ALA A 36 -7.04 19.42 12.76
C ALA A 36 -5.65 18.80 12.97
N SER A 37 -5.07 18.94 14.16
CA SER A 37 -3.79 18.31 14.49
C SER A 37 -3.88 16.78 14.46
N LEU A 38 -4.98 16.20 14.91
CA LEU A 38 -5.20 14.75 14.84
C LEU A 38 -5.40 14.28 13.39
N MET A 39 -6.07 15.06 12.54
CA MET A 39 -6.21 14.74 11.11
C MET A 39 -4.91 14.90 10.33
N VAL A 40 -4.04 15.84 10.72
CA VAL A 40 -2.74 16.09 10.08
C VAL A 40 -1.70 15.05 10.49
N ILE A 41 -1.92 14.28 11.56
CA ILE A 41 -1.12 13.10 11.88
C ILE A 41 -1.73 11.93 11.11
N PRO A 42 -1.25 11.59 9.90
CA PRO A 42 -1.52 10.29 9.34
C PRO A 42 -1.11 9.24 10.37
N MET A 43 -2.05 8.38 10.75
CA MET A 43 -1.74 7.13 11.44
C MET A 43 -0.93 6.26 10.48
N TYR A 44 0.36 6.58 10.32
CA TYR A 44 1.29 5.70 9.65
C TYR A 44 1.51 4.53 10.59
N GLU A 45 0.72 3.46 10.43
CA GLU A 45 1.21 2.14 10.80
C GLU A 45 2.59 2.00 10.15
N HIS A 46 3.61 1.72 10.96
CA HIS A 46 4.98 1.62 10.48
C HIS A 46 5.08 0.33 9.67
N PHE A 47 4.82 0.42 8.36
CA PHE A 47 4.98 -0.69 7.44
C PHE A 47 6.39 -0.68 6.84
N PRO A 48 7.00 -1.85 6.62
CA PRO A 48 8.32 -1.94 6.00
C PRO A 48 8.24 -1.43 4.56
N LYS A 49 9.04 -0.41 4.24
CA LYS A 49 9.12 0.17 2.89
C LYS A 49 10.12 -0.58 2.03
N ASN A 50 11.20 -1.02 2.65
CA ASN A 50 12.33 -1.68 1.99
C ASN A 50 12.59 -3.06 2.58
N PHE A 51 13.41 -3.86 1.90
CA PHE A 51 13.76 -5.19 2.40
C PHE A 51 14.63 -5.16 3.66
N GLU A 52 15.41 -4.10 3.87
CA GLU A 52 16.20 -3.93 5.10
C GLU A 52 15.30 -3.76 6.32
N GLU A 53 14.36 -2.81 6.27
CA GLU A 53 13.34 -2.64 7.31
C GLU A 53 12.54 -3.93 7.50
N LEU A 54 12.11 -4.57 6.41
CA LEU A 54 11.38 -5.85 6.48
C LEU A 54 12.18 -6.92 7.22
N ALA A 55 13.50 -6.98 7.02
CA ALA A 55 14.34 -7.94 7.72
C ALA A 55 14.40 -7.66 9.23
N GLU A 56 14.41 -6.39 9.63
CA GLU A 56 14.37 -5.98 11.05
C GLU A 56 13.04 -6.38 11.70
N PHE A 57 11.91 -6.05 11.07
CA PHE A 57 10.58 -6.44 11.56
C PHE A 57 10.39 -7.96 11.66
N VAL A 58 10.96 -8.72 10.72
CA VAL A 58 10.93 -10.18 10.75
C VAL A 58 11.82 -10.72 11.88
N LYS A 59 12.95 -10.07 12.14
CA LYS A 59 13.86 -10.44 13.23
C LYS A 59 13.25 -10.19 14.61
N GLU A 60 12.47 -9.12 14.75
CA GLU A 60 11.70 -8.79 15.95
C GLU A 60 10.44 -9.67 16.11
N GLY A 61 10.08 -10.42 15.08
CA GLY A 61 8.91 -11.30 15.08
C GLY A 61 7.59 -10.54 14.88
N GLU A 62 7.65 -9.27 14.52
CA GLU A 62 6.46 -8.45 14.27
C GLU A 62 5.79 -8.77 12.94
N TYR A 63 6.58 -9.16 11.93
CA TYR A 63 6.08 -9.48 10.59
C TYR A 63 6.38 -10.92 10.16
N LYS A 64 5.42 -11.50 9.45
CA LYS A 64 5.58 -12.78 8.75
C LYS A 64 5.77 -12.56 7.26
N VAL A 65 6.69 -13.28 6.62
CA VAL A 65 6.88 -13.25 5.16
C VAL A 65 6.37 -14.55 4.56
N ILE A 66 5.50 -14.48 3.55
CA ILE A 66 4.99 -15.66 2.85
C ILE A 66 5.39 -15.69 1.39
N MET A 67 5.65 -16.89 0.88
CA MET A 67 6.02 -17.16 -0.52
C MET A 67 5.16 -18.25 -1.15
N PRO A 68 4.77 -18.14 -2.44
CA PRO A 68 4.04 -19.21 -3.12
C PRO A 68 4.92 -20.43 -3.38
N LYS A 69 4.46 -21.61 -2.95
CA LYS A 69 5.14 -22.90 -3.14
C LYS A 69 5.19 -23.28 -4.63
N GLY A 70 6.30 -23.86 -5.07
CA GLY A 70 6.45 -24.40 -6.44
C GLY A 70 6.71 -23.34 -7.53
N THR A 71 7.01 -22.10 -7.14
CA THR A 71 7.39 -21.04 -8.08
C THR A 71 8.91 -21.04 -8.35
N ALA A 72 9.37 -20.24 -9.33
CA ALA A 72 10.78 -20.07 -9.66
C ALA A 72 11.63 -19.49 -8.50
N TYR A 73 10.99 -19.08 -7.41
CA TYR A 73 11.61 -18.74 -6.13
C TYR A 73 11.95 -20.02 -5.34
N THR A 74 12.83 -20.84 -5.92
CA THR A 74 13.37 -22.04 -5.26
C THR A 74 14.45 -21.66 -4.26
N LYS A 75 14.82 -22.59 -3.36
CA LYS A 75 15.94 -22.42 -2.42
C LYS A 75 17.24 -22.00 -3.14
N ASP A 76 17.46 -22.48 -4.36
CA ASP A 76 18.63 -22.13 -5.17
C ASP A 76 18.60 -20.68 -5.69
N THR A 77 17.41 -20.18 -6.04
CA THR A 77 17.23 -18.77 -6.42
C THR A 77 17.46 -17.84 -5.22
N LEU A 78 17.12 -18.31 -4.02
CA LEU A 78 17.33 -17.60 -2.76
C LEU A 78 18.81 -17.59 -2.33
N ASN A 79 19.57 -18.64 -2.62
CA ASN A 79 21.01 -18.72 -2.31
C ASN A 79 21.87 -17.69 -3.06
N GLY A 80 21.36 -17.09 -4.15
CA GLY A 80 22.05 -16.02 -4.89
C GLY A 80 21.83 -14.61 -4.33
N LEU A 81 21.05 -14.47 -3.25
CA LEU A 81 20.75 -13.19 -2.61
C LEU A 81 21.96 -12.70 -1.78
N LYS A 82 22.00 -11.40 -1.48
CA LYS A 82 23.03 -10.78 -0.63
C LYS A 82 22.38 -9.86 0.40
N GLY A 83 23.01 -9.70 1.56
CA GLY A 83 22.56 -8.79 2.61
C GLY A 83 21.26 -9.22 3.29
N SER A 84 20.39 -8.26 3.60
CA SER A 84 19.09 -8.45 4.28
C SER A 84 18.17 -9.46 3.59
N HIS A 85 18.29 -9.59 2.26
CA HIS A 85 17.52 -10.53 1.46
C HIS A 85 17.80 -12.01 1.83
N VAL A 86 19.04 -12.33 2.19
CA VAL A 86 19.43 -13.70 2.60
C VAL A 86 18.73 -14.07 3.89
N PHE A 87 18.72 -13.15 4.86
CA PHE A 87 18.08 -13.38 6.15
C PHE A 87 16.58 -13.66 6.01
N ILE A 88 15.87 -12.88 5.19
CA ILE A 88 14.44 -13.09 4.93
C ILE A 88 14.24 -14.46 4.26
N ALA A 89 15.04 -14.77 3.25
CA ALA A 89 14.96 -16.02 2.52
C ALA A 89 15.20 -17.25 3.40
N GLU A 90 16.27 -17.23 4.21
CA GLU A 90 16.57 -18.29 5.18
C GLU A 90 15.48 -18.43 6.22
N THR A 91 14.90 -17.33 6.69
CA THR A 91 13.82 -17.35 7.67
C THR A 91 12.56 -17.99 7.10
N VAL A 92 12.20 -17.66 5.85
CA VAL A 92 11.08 -18.30 5.16
C VAL A 92 11.31 -19.80 4.97
N VAL A 93 12.53 -20.20 4.59
CA VAL A 93 12.89 -21.62 4.42
C VAL A 93 12.89 -22.36 5.75
N ARG A 94 13.46 -21.76 6.80
CA ARG A 94 13.57 -22.35 8.14
C ARG A 94 12.20 -22.57 8.77
N ASN A 95 11.29 -21.62 8.57
CA ASN A 95 9.97 -21.64 9.19
C ASN A 95 8.87 -22.26 8.30
N ASP A 96 9.24 -22.78 7.12
CA ASP A 96 8.34 -23.34 6.11
C ASP A 96 7.16 -22.40 5.77
N TRP A 97 7.44 -21.10 5.62
CA TRP A 97 6.43 -20.08 5.30
C TRP A 97 6.04 -20.06 3.81
N PHE A 98 5.80 -21.25 3.25
CA PHE A 98 5.32 -21.43 1.90
C PHE A 98 3.80 -21.60 1.90
N VAL A 99 3.12 -20.84 1.05
CA VAL A 99 1.66 -20.89 0.88
C VAL A 99 1.30 -21.55 -0.45
N THR A 100 0.10 -22.15 -0.49
CA THR A 100 -0.43 -22.71 -1.74
C THR A 100 -0.79 -21.58 -2.72
N LEU A 101 -0.97 -21.91 -3.99
CA LEU A 101 -1.37 -20.91 -5.00
C LEU A 101 -2.77 -20.33 -4.70
N GLU A 102 -3.65 -21.13 -4.10
CA GLU A 102 -5.00 -20.70 -3.69
C GLU A 102 -4.92 -19.67 -2.56
N ASP A 103 -4.13 -19.96 -1.52
CA ASP A 103 -3.90 -19.03 -0.41
C ASP A 103 -3.19 -17.76 -0.86
N TYR A 104 -2.23 -17.87 -1.78
CA TYR A 104 -1.53 -16.73 -2.36
C TYR A 104 -2.49 -15.83 -3.17
N ASN A 105 -3.48 -16.43 -3.83
CA ASN A 105 -4.48 -15.71 -4.61
C ASN A 105 -5.64 -15.17 -3.76
N ASN A 106 -5.75 -15.58 -2.49
CA ASN A 106 -6.75 -15.06 -1.57
C ASN A 106 -6.62 -13.52 -1.45
N PRO A 107 -7.72 -12.76 -1.56
CA PRO A 107 -7.69 -11.30 -1.35
C PRO A 107 -7.35 -10.91 0.10
N TYR A 108 -7.60 -11.81 1.06
CA TYR A 108 -7.30 -11.58 2.47
C TYR A 108 -5.85 -11.95 2.78
N ILE A 109 -5.06 -10.93 3.15
CA ILE A 109 -3.72 -11.09 3.72
C ILE A 109 -3.85 -10.75 5.20
N PRO A 110 -3.44 -11.64 6.12
CA PRO A 110 -3.47 -11.35 7.55
C PRO A 110 -2.67 -10.09 7.89
N SER A 111 -3.10 -9.36 8.92
CA SER A 111 -2.36 -8.22 9.43
C SER A 111 -0.91 -8.60 9.76
N LYS A 112 0.03 -7.67 9.52
CA LYS A 112 1.48 -7.88 9.70
C LYS A 112 2.07 -9.05 8.90
N THR A 113 1.54 -9.31 7.71
CA THR A 113 2.11 -10.28 6.76
C THR A 113 2.58 -9.57 5.49
N ALA A 114 3.84 -9.80 5.13
CA ALA A 114 4.41 -9.39 3.85
C ALA A 114 4.36 -10.55 2.85
N VAL A 115 3.92 -10.27 1.63
CA VAL A 115 3.83 -11.27 0.56
C VAL A 115 4.95 -11.02 -0.43
N LEU A 116 5.78 -12.04 -0.67
CA LEU A 116 6.84 -11.95 -1.67
C LEU A 116 6.40 -12.62 -2.96
N GLY A 117 6.62 -11.94 -4.08
CA GLY A 117 6.20 -12.44 -5.39
C GLY A 117 6.56 -11.52 -6.55
N SER A 118 5.94 -11.78 -7.70
CA SER A 118 6.13 -10.96 -8.91
C SER A 118 5.42 -9.62 -8.78
N ARG A 119 6.18 -8.53 -8.96
CA ARG A 119 5.65 -7.16 -8.98
C ARG A 119 4.51 -6.98 -10.00
N LEU A 120 4.66 -7.60 -11.18
CA LEU A 120 3.63 -7.54 -12.21
C LEU A 120 2.34 -8.23 -11.75
N ALA A 121 2.45 -9.37 -11.06
CA ALA A 121 1.29 -10.07 -10.52
C ALA A 121 0.58 -9.23 -9.44
N PHE A 122 1.34 -8.53 -8.59
CA PHE A 122 0.76 -7.60 -7.62
C PHE A 122 0.06 -6.42 -8.28
N TYR A 123 0.60 -5.85 -9.36
CA TYR A 123 -0.08 -4.79 -10.09
C TYR A 123 -1.38 -5.24 -10.77
N PHE A 124 -1.44 -6.47 -11.25
CA PHE A 124 -2.70 -7.01 -11.76
C PHE A 124 -3.73 -7.29 -10.66
N LYS A 125 -3.28 -7.70 -9.47
CA LYS A 125 -4.16 -8.11 -8.37
C LYS A 125 -4.64 -6.94 -7.50
N TYR A 126 -3.76 -5.95 -7.28
CA TYR A 126 -4.00 -4.85 -6.34
C TYR A 126 -3.99 -3.48 -7.02
N GLY A 127 -3.77 -3.42 -8.34
CA GLY A 127 -3.56 -2.18 -9.06
C GLY A 127 -2.20 -1.54 -8.78
N LYS A 128 -1.93 -0.45 -9.49
CA LYS A 128 -0.72 0.37 -9.32
C LYS A 128 -1.10 1.70 -8.68
N ALA A 129 -0.21 2.25 -7.85
CA ALA A 129 -0.40 3.57 -7.26
C ALA A 129 -0.72 4.62 -8.34
N PRO A 130 -1.65 5.56 -8.10
CA PRO A 130 -2.35 5.84 -6.84
C PRO A 130 -3.60 4.99 -6.57
N LEU A 131 -4.04 4.15 -7.51
CA LEU A 131 -5.27 3.35 -7.40
C LEU A 131 -5.02 1.98 -6.75
N SER A 132 -3.93 1.83 -6.00
CA SER A 132 -3.57 0.53 -5.43
C SER A 132 -4.30 0.28 -4.12
N THR A 133 -4.82 -0.92 -3.93
CA THR A 133 -5.50 -1.33 -2.70
C THR A 133 -4.53 -1.76 -1.60
N LYS A 134 -3.25 -1.99 -1.94
CA LYS A 134 -2.20 -2.42 -1.02
C LYS A 134 -0.89 -1.72 -1.32
N TYR A 135 -0.05 -1.52 -0.31
CA TYR A 135 1.29 -1.01 -0.52
C TYR A 135 2.16 -2.08 -1.20
N ILE A 136 2.82 -1.71 -2.29
CA ILE A 136 3.78 -2.56 -3.02
C ILE A 136 5.11 -1.84 -2.95
N SER A 137 6.12 -2.49 -2.34
CA SER A 137 7.47 -1.94 -2.26
C SER A 137 8.06 -1.70 -3.66
N GLU A 138 8.81 -0.62 -3.79
CA GLU A 138 9.56 -0.28 -5.00
C GLU A 138 10.82 -1.14 -5.17
N ASP A 139 11.27 -1.72 -4.07
CA ASP A 139 12.49 -2.51 -3.96
C ASP A 139 12.31 -3.86 -4.66
N THR A 140 13.36 -4.36 -5.31
CA THR A 140 13.27 -5.59 -6.13
C THR A 140 14.38 -6.56 -5.76
N LEU A 141 14.00 -7.76 -5.29
CA LEU A 141 14.98 -8.81 -4.98
C LEU A 141 15.78 -9.26 -6.19
N LYS A 142 15.07 -9.52 -7.30
CA LYS A 142 15.67 -10.05 -8.52
C LYS A 142 14.80 -9.73 -9.71
N PHE A 143 15.45 -9.31 -10.81
CA PHE A 143 14.80 -9.24 -12.10
C PHE A 143 14.69 -10.65 -12.69
N VAL A 144 13.47 -11.11 -12.88
CA VAL A 144 13.19 -12.37 -13.57
C VAL A 144 12.72 -12.06 -14.98
N THR A 145 13.44 -12.57 -15.97
CA THR A 145 13.03 -12.47 -17.38
C THR A 145 12.11 -13.62 -17.74
N ASN A 146 10.89 -13.30 -18.16
CA ASN A 146 9.99 -14.30 -18.74
C ASN A 146 10.47 -14.65 -20.14
N SER A 147 10.83 -15.92 -20.36
CA SER A 147 11.26 -16.44 -21.66
C SER A 147 10.24 -17.41 -22.22
N LEU A 148 9.94 -17.30 -23.51
CA LEU A 148 9.14 -18.29 -24.22
C LEU A 148 9.99 -19.53 -24.51
N MET A 149 9.67 -20.65 -23.86
CA MET A 149 10.28 -21.94 -24.18
C MET A 149 9.53 -22.59 -25.35
N VAL A 150 10.27 -22.99 -26.37
CA VAL A 150 9.73 -23.69 -27.55
C VAL A 150 10.49 -24.99 -27.77
N ASN A 151 9.81 -25.99 -28.34
CA ASN A 151 10.44 -27.28 -28.67
C ASN A 151 11.67 -27.04 -29.57
N LYS A 152 12.74 -27.84 -29.37
CA LYS A 152 13.95 -27.78 -30.21
C LYS A 152 13.62 -27.93 -31.70
N ARG A 153 12.61 -28.72 -32.07
CA ARG A 153 12.18 -28.95 -33.46
C ARG A 153 11.16 -27.93 -33.98
N PHE A 154 10.85 -26.87 -33.23
CA PHE A 154 9.92 -25.85 -33.66
C PHE A 154 10.45 -25.10 -34.89
N CYS A 155 9.69 -25.09 -35.98
CA CYS A 155 10.12 -24.58 -37.28
C CYS A 155 10.28 -23.05 -37.33
N CYS A 156 9.51 -22.30 -36.53
CA CYS A 156 9.36 -20.85 -36.71
C CYS A 156 10.02 -20.00 -35.61
N LYS A 157 11.10 -20.47 -34.96
CA LYS A 157 11.75 -19.74 -33.86
C LYS A 157 12.15 -18.31 -34.24
N LYS A 158 12.74 -18.14 -35.43
CA LYS A 158 13.19 -16.82 -35.94
C LYS A 158 12.02 -15.88 -36.20
N GLN A 159 10.89 -16.40 -36.67
CA GLN A 159 9.70 -15.59 -36.93
C GLN A 159 9.10 -15.07 -35.62
N ILE A 160 8.99 -15.94 -34.60
CA ILE A 160 8.52 -15.54 -33.26
C ILE A 160 9.44 -14.46 -32.66
N ASP A 161 10.76 -14.66 -32.70
CA ASP A 161 11.71 -13.68 -32.17
C ASP A 161 11.60 -12.32 -32.90
N CYS A 162 11.43 -12.34 -34.23
CA CYS A 162 11.18 -11.13 -35.01
C CYS A 162 9.88 -10.41 -34.58
N ILE A 163 8.80 -11.15 -34.38
CA ILE A 163 7.51 -10.62 -33.94
C ILE A 163 7.64 -10.03 -32.53
N ILE A 164 8.25 -10.74 -31.57
CA ILE A 164 8.45 -10.25 -30.20
C ILE A 164 9.26 -8.95 -30.20
N LYS A 165 10.37 -8.90 -30.94
CA LYS A 165 11.18 -7.69 -31.09
C LYS A 165 10.38 -6.54 -31.68
N LYS A 166 9.55 -6.81 -32.70
CA LYS A 166 8.69 -5.82 -33.33
C LYS A 166 7.68 -5.25 -32.33
N ILE A 167 6.94 -6.12 -31.64
CA ILE A 167 5.97 -5.73 -30.60
C ILE A 167 6.64 -4.88 -29.50
N ASN A 168 7.83 -5.28 -29.05
CA ASN A 168 8.56 -4.54 -28.03
C ASN A 168 9.04 -3.17 -28.52
N LYS A 169 9.59 -3.10 -29.75
CA LYS A 169 10.01 -1.83 -30.38
C LYS A 169 8.86 -0.85 -30.55
N PHE A 170 7.67 -1.32 -30.90
CA PHE A 170 6.48 -0.47 -31.00
C PHE A 170 5.89 -0.07 -29.64
N GLY A 171 6.45 -0.56 -28.52
CA GLY A 171 5.91 -0.30 -27.17
C GLY A 171 4.54 -0.92 -26.94
N LEU A 172 4.07 -1.78 -27.84
CA LEU A 172 2.73 -2.36 -27.79
C LEU A 172 2.56 -3.23 -26.55
N PHE A 173 3.60 -3.99 -26.20
CA PHE A 173 3.62 -4.83 -25.00
C PHE A 173 3.39 -4.01 -23.72
N LYS A 174 4.16 -2.92 -23.56
CA LYS A 174 4.03 -2.01 -22.41
C LYS A 174 2.63 -1.40 -22.36
N ARG A 175 2.11 -0.93 -23.50
CA ARG A 175 0.77 -0.34 -23.59
C ARG A 175 -0.33 -1.33 -23.17
N ILE A 176 -0.27 -2.57 -23.63
CA ILE A 176 -1.27 -3.60 -23.28
C ILE A 176 -1.22 -3.88 -21.78
N ILE A 177 -0.02 -4.03 -21.21
CA ILE A 177 0.14 -4.26 -19.76
C ILE A 177 -0.41 -3.08 -18.96
N ASP A 178 -0.02 -1.85 -19.30
CA ASP A 178 -0.45 -0.65 -18.57
C ASP A 178 -1.98 -0.49 -18.64
N GLN A 179 -2.59 -0.81 -19.79
CA GLN A 179 -4.05 -0.81 -19.94
C GLN A 179 -4.75 -1.85 -19.06
N GLU A 180 -4.24 -3.07 -19.01
CA GLU A 180 -4.84 -4.14 -18.20
C GLU A 180 -4.65 -3.90 -16.69
N ILE A 181 -3.49 -3.37 -16.27
CA ILE A 181 -3.28 -2.93 -14.88
C ILE A 181 -4.28 -1.82 -14.51
N HIS A 182 -4.45 -0.84 -15.39
CA HIS A 182 -5.38 0.27 -15.15
C HIS A 182 -6.83 -0.20 -15.05
N LYS A 183 -7.28 -1.07 -15.96
CA LYS A 183 -8.62 -1.68 -15.89
C LYS A 183 -8.84 -2.47 -14.60
N SER A 184 -7.82 -3.24 -14.18
CA SER A 184 -7.89 -4.04 -12.96
C SER A 184 -8.03 -3.15 -11.73
N GLY A 185 -7.21 -2.08 -11.62
CA GLY A 185 -7.32 -1.10 -10.53
C GLY A 185 -8.68 -0.40 -10.46
N ILE A 186 -9.29 -0.06 -11.60
CA ILE A 186 -10.65 0.53 -11.64
C ILE A 186 -11.70 -0.47 -11.15
N ARG A 187 -11.60 -1.74 -11.55
CA ARG A 187 -12.54 -2.79 -11.13
C ARG A 187 -12.52 -2.98 -9.61
N ASP A 188 -11.33 -3.01 -9.02
CA ASP A 188 -11.16 -3.24 -7.59
C ASP A 188 -11.58 -2.02 -6.77
N SER A 189 -11.31 -0.80 -7.25
CA SER A 189 -11.78 0.45 -6.63
C SER A 189 -13.32 0.53 -6.56
N LYS A 190 -14.03 0.11 -7.61
CA LYS A 190 -15.50 0.06 -7.62
C LYS A 190 -16.07 -0.98 -6.65
N SER A 191 -15.33 -2.04 -6.35
CA SER A 191 -15.75 -3.05 -5.37
C SER A 191 -15.59 -2.57 -3.93
N GLY A 192 -14.56 -1.76 -3.64
CA GLY A 192 -14.30 -1.22 -2.30
C GLY A 192 -15.24 -0.09 -1.89
N SER A 193 -15.75 0.70 -2.84
CA SER A 193 -16.68 1.80 -2.54
C SER A 193 -18.11 1.34 -2.20
N LEU A 194 -18.45 0.07 -2.44
CA LEU A 194 -19.72 -0.51 -1.99
C LEU A 194 -19.68 -0.97 -0.52
N SER A 195 -18.50 -1.20 0.04
CA SER A 195 -18.31 -1.67 1.43
C SER A 195 -18.07 -0.54 2.45
N SER A 196 -17.70 0.67 2.03
CA SER A 196 -17.36 1.78 2.93
C SER A 196 -18.54 2.70 3.29
N VAL A 197 -19.78 2.34 2.94
CA VAL A 197 -20.98 3.18 3.20
C VAL A 197 -21.97 2.48 4.14
N SER A 198 -21.66 1.28 4.65
CA SER A 198 -22.72 0.45 5.24
C SER A 198 -22.73 0.26 6.75
N ASN A 199 -21.66 0.50 7.51
CA ASN A 199 -21.70 0.24 8.95
C ASN A 199 -20.66 1.12 9.67
N GLU A 200 -21.11 2.18 10.37
CA GLU A 200 -20.53 2.72 11.63
C GLU A 200 -21.02 4.14 12.03
N ASP A 201 -22.10 4.68 11.44
CA ASP A 201 -22.60 6.02 11.81
C ASP A 201 -23.88 6.06 12.68
N PHE A 202 -24.17 5.01 13.47
CA PHE A 202 -25.18 5.11 14.54
C PHE A 202 -24.86 4.14 15.69
N LEU A 203 -24.10 4.64 16.68
CA LEU A 203 -24.34 4.46 18.11
C LEU A 203 -23.50 5.44 18.93
#